data_AF-A0AA95ZGE5-F1
#
_entry.id   AF-A0AA95ZGE5-F1
#
_cell.length_a   1.000
_cell.length_b   1.000
_cell.length_c   1.000
_cell.angle_alpha   90.00
_cell.angle_beta   90.00
_cell.angle_gamma   90.00
#
_symmetry.space_group_name_H-M   'P 1'
#
loop_
_entity.id
_entity.type
_entity.pdbx_description
1 polymer ?
#
loop_
_entity_poly.entity_id
_entity_poly.type
_entity_poly.pdbx_seq_one_letter_code
_entity_poly.pdbx_strand_id
1 'polypeptide(L)'
;MTKALALINDKRVRDWIYQAALIVGLVALTIYFVRNASQNMVKAGIASGFDFLWRTSGIDVPFVLTSYTQADNILGLFWAGVANTTLVTVIAIVLATALGFVLGIARLSSHWLLSTLAGAYIEFVRNIPLLFFVLFWYFGVIAALPAPRDSLSVFGIAFLNNRGLTIPLPDAPANFRWAVAAILLAWLAQWLVAFWARRRKERTGRDAPVLAIGAVLVILVPILAIAWASLATRWDIPILRGFNYRGGFVVIPEFVALLAALVTYTAGFIAEIVRGGIQAVPHGQTEAASALGLRRGQILRFVTIPQALRVMMPPMTNQYLNVLKNSSFGAAIAYPDVVSLFMGSALNNTGQAIEIIAMTLAVYLVIGLAVSALMNWYNARIALVTR
;
A
#
# COMPACT_ATOMS: atom_id res chain seq x y z
N MET A 1 -3.69 59.61 12.75
CA MET A 1 -2.63 58.71 13.27
C MET A 1 -3.12 57.64 14.26
N THR A 2 -4.17 57.88 15.04
CA THR A 2 -4.64 56.98 16.12
C THR A 2 -5.33 55.68 15.66
N LYS A 3 -6.06 55.67 14.54
CA LYS A 3 -6.72 54.44 14.04
C LYS A 3 -5.76 53.42 13.41
N ALA A 4 -4.68 53.87 12.77
CA ALA A 4 -3.67 52.99 12.16
C ALA A 4 -2.83 52.26 13.23
N LEU A 5 -2.45 52.97 14.31
CA LEU A 5 -1.78 52.37 15.47
C LEU A 5 -2.69 51.40 16.23
N ALA A 6 -4.00 51.69 16.31
CA ALA A 6 -4.97 50.77 16.90
C ALA A 6 -5.15 49.48 16.08
N LEU A 7 -5.09 49.56 14.74
CA LEU A 7 -5.12 48.38 13.86
C LEU A 7 -3.87 47.51 13.99
N ILE A 8 -2.68 48.09 14.14
CA ILE A 8 -1.42 47.34 14.27
C ILE A 8 -1.30 46.66 15.65
N ASN A 9 -1.93 47.22 16.68
CA ASN A 9 -2.00 46.61 18.01
C ASN A 9 -3.10 45.54 18.16
N ASP A 10 -4.02 45.43 17.19
CA ASP A 10 -4.99 44.35 17.16
C ASP A 10 -4.27 43.03 16.84
N LYS A 11 -4.38 42.08 17.77
CA LYS A 11 -3.74 40.75 17.66
C LYS A 11 -4.11 40.06 16.35
N ARG A 12 -5.37 40.17 15.91
CA ARG A 12 -5.83 39.50 14.67
C ARG A 12 -5.17 40.10 13.42
N VAL A 13 -5.08 41.42 13.35
CA VAL A 13 -4.47 42.13 12.21
C VAL A 13 -2.97 41.82 12.16
N ARG A 14 -2.29 41.81 13.31
CA ARG A 14 -0.87 41.45 13.39
C ARG A 14 -0.58 40.00 12.98
N ASP A 15 -1.43 39.06 13.39
CA ASP A 15 -1.29 37.65 12.98
C ASP A 15 -1.44 37.50 11.45
N TRP A 16 -2.42 38.17 10.84
CA TRP A 16 -2.56 38.22 9.37
C TRP A 16 -1.37 38.86 8.68
N ILE A 17 -0.81 39.96 9.22
CA ILE A 17 0.38 40.61 8.68
C ILE A 17 1.59 39.67 8.73
N TYR A 18 1.82 38.97 9.84
CA TYR A 18 2.94 38.03 9.95
C TYR A 18 2.77 36.81 9.04
N GLN A 19 1.56 36.27 8.92
CA GLN A 19 1.28 35.18 7.97
C GLN A 19 1.50 35.63 6.53
N ALA A 20 1.00 36.81 6.15
CA ALA A 20 1.22 37.37 4.82
C ALA A 20 2.70 37.64 4.54
N ALA A 21 3.42 38.26 5.49
CA ALA A 21 4.85 38.50 5.39
C ALA A 21 5.66 37.20 5.26
N LEU A 22 5.28 36.16 6.01
CA LEU A 22 5.89 34.84 5.93
C LEU A 22 5.63 34.19 4.57
N ILE A 23 4.40 34.22 4.06
CA ILE A 23 4.06 33.68 2.73
C ILE A 23 4.83 34.43 1.64
N VAL A 24 4.85 35.77 1.68
CA VAL A 24 5.58 36.59 0.71
C VAL A 24 7.08 36.31 0.78
N GLY A 25 7.65 36.23 2.00
CA GLY A 25 9.05 35.89 2.20
C GLY A 25 9.39 34.49 1.66
N LEU A 26 8.52 33.50 1.90
CA LEU A 26 8.71 32.14 1.42
C LEU A 26 8.62 32.04 -0.11
N VAL A 27 7.66 32.76 -0.72
CA VAL A 27 7.53 32.86 -2.19
C VAL A 27 8.74 33.56 -2.79
N ALA A 28 9.19 34.68 -2.22
CA ALA A 28 10.37 35.40 -2.69
C ALA A 28 11.64 34.56 -2.60
N LEU A 29 11.83 33.84 -1.50
CA LEU A 29 12.94 32.92 -1.28
C LEU A 29 12.89 31.74 -2.27
N THR A 30 11.71 31.18 -2.52
CA THR A 30 11.51 30.11 -3.52
C THR A 30 11.87 30.61 -4.92
N ILE A 31 11.38 31.79 -5.31
CA ILE A 31 11.70 32.41 -6.62
C ILE A 31 13.19 32.67 -6.73
N TYR A 32 13.85 33.16 -5.67
CA TYR A 32 15.29 33.39 -5.64
C TYR A 32 16.06 32.09 -5.88
N PHE A 33 15.74 31.01 -5.17
CA PHE A 33 16.39 29.71 -5.35
C PHE A 33 16.14 29.12 -6.74
N VAL A 34 14.91 29.18 -7.24
CA VAL A 34 14.57 28.68 -8.58
C VAL A 34 15.33 29.45 -9.67
N ARG A 35 15.38 30.78 -9.57
CA ARG A 35 16.14 31.61 -10.52
C ARG A 35 17.64 31.33 -10.45
N ASN A 36 18.20 31.24 -9.24
CA ASN A 36 19.62 30.94 -9.05
C ASN A 36 19.97 29.55 -9.61
N ALA A 37 19.15 28.54 -9.34
CA ALA A 37 19.32 27.20 -9.89
C ALA A 37 19.24 27.20 -11.42
N SER A 38 18.19 27.80 -11.99
CA SER A 38 18.00 27.89 -13.44
C SER A 38 19.17 28.60 -14.14
N GLN A 39 19.65 29.72 -13.60
CA GLN A 39 20.81 30.44 -14.15
C GLN A 39 22.10 29.62 -14.08
N ASN A 40 22.32 28.88 -12.98
CA ASN A 40 23.48 28.00 -12.85
C ASN A 40 23.41 26.79 -13.79
N MET A 41 22.22 26.24 -14.04
CA MET A 41 22.02 25.14 -15.00
C MET A 41 22.31 25.59 -16.43
N VAL A 42 21.82 26.76 -16.83
CA VAL A 42 22.11 27.33 -18.16
C VAL A 42 23.61 27.55 -18.34
N LYS A 43 24.30 28.09 -17.32
CA LYS A 43 25.76 28.25 -17.33
C LYS A 43 26.52 26.92 -17.38
N ALA A 44 25.97 25.87 -16.76
CA ALA A 44 26.55 24.54 -16.72
C ALA A 44 26.17 23.67 -17.95
N GLY A 45 25.34 24.18 -18.87
CA GLY A 45 24.87 23.42 -20.04
C GLY A 45 23.94 22.26 -19.69
N ILE A 46 23.30 22.28 -18.51
CA ILE A 46 22.42 21.21 -18.05
C ILE A 46 21.03 21.43 -18.66
N ALA A 47 20.48 20.39 -19.31
CA ALA A 47 19.13 20.40 -19.84
C ALA A 47 18.11 20.65 -18.70
N SER A 48 17.20 21.60 -18.91
CA SER A 48 16.16 21.96 -17.94
C SER A 48 14.82 22.21 -18.65
N GLY A 49 13.74 22.27 -17.87
CA GLY A 49 12.37 22.44 -18.36
C GLY A 49 11.60 21.12 -18.47
N PHE A 50 10.29 21.23 -18.72
CA PHE A 50 9.35 20.10 -18.76
C PHE A 50 9.05 19.58 -20.17
N ASP A 51 9.69 20.12 -21.20
CA ASP A 51 9.45 19.71 -22.59
C ASP A 51 9.81 18.25 -22.87
N PHE A 52 10.73 17.68 -22.07
CA PHE A 52 11.09 16.26 -22.17
C PHE A 52 9.89 15.33 -21.93
N LEU A 53 8.90 15.74 -21.12
CA LEU A 53 7.72 14.93 -20.81
C LEU A 53 6.92 14.52 -22.05
N TRP A 54 6.95 15.36 -23.09
CA TRP A 54 6.21 15.16 -24.34
C TRP A 54 7.02 14.43 -25.41
N ARG A 55 8.30 14.11 -25.14
CA ARG A 55 9.14 13.33 -26.06
C ARG A 55 8.80 11.85 -25.95
N THR A 56 8.97 11.13 -27.05
CA THR A 56 8.87 9.67 -27.08
C THR A 56 9.83 9.07 -26.08
N SER A 57 9.34 8.12 -25.28
CA SER A 57 10.09 7.53 -24.19
C SER A 57 11.17 6.56 -24.68
N GLY A 58 10.84 5.67 -25.61
CA GLY A 58 11.74 4.63 -26.11
C GLY A 58 12.21 3.63 -25.04
N ILE A 59 11.53 3.57 -23.88
CA ILE A 59 11.92 2.75 -22.72
C ILE A 59 10.94 1.58 -22.61
N ASP A 60 11.47 0.36 -22.61
CA ASP A 60 10.69 -0.85 -22.35
C ASP A 60 10.39 -1.00 -20.86
N VAL A 61 9.15 -1.34 -20.54
CA VAL A 61 8.71 -1.58 -19.16
C VAL A 61 8.20 -3.02 -19.07
N PRO A 62 9.00 -3.95 -18.50
CA PRO A 62 8.66 -5.37 -18.48
C PRO A 62 7.35 -5.71 -17.76
N PHE A 63 6.94 -4.86 -16.82
CA PHE A 63 5.72 -5.00 -16.06
C PHE A 63 5.00 -3.66 -15.97
N VAL A 64 3.84 -3.56 -16.58
CA VAL A 64 3.04 -2.35 -16.58
C VAL A 64 1.56 -2.67 -16.45
N LEU A 65 0.90 -1.94 -15.55
CA LEU A 65 -0.55 -2.04 -15.35
C LEU A 65 -1.35 -1.16 -16.31
N THR A 66 -0.73 -0.08 -16.78
CA THR A 66 -1.32 0.85 -17.74
C THR A 66 -1.17 0.28 -19.16
N SER A 67 -1.88 0.85 -20.13
CA SER A 67 -1.71 0.52 -21.54
C SER A 67 -0.44 1.14 -22.16
N TYR A 68 0.59 1.39 -21.34
CA TYR A 68 1.81 2.07 -21.76
C TYR A 68 2.64 1.20 -22.69
N THR A 69 3.22 1.84 -23.70
CA THR A 69 4.15 1.24 -24.66
C THR A 69 5.38 2.14 -24.85
N GLN A 70 6.47 1.58 -25.38
CA GLN A 70 7.72 2.32 -25.66
C GLN A 70 7.52 3.53 -26.60
N ALA A 71 6.47 3.48 -27.43
CA ALA A 71 6.11 4.54 -28.36
C ALA A 71 5.42 5.74 -27.68
N ASP A 72 4.93 5.56 -26.45
CA ASP A 72 4.33 6.64 -25.68
C ASP A 72 5.38 7.65 -25.22
N ASN A 73 4.89 8.78 -24.71
CA ASN A 73 5.73 9.83 -24.19
C ASN A 73 6.26 9.53 -22.77
N ILE A 74 7.23 10.32 -22.31
CA ILE A 74 7.81 10.19 -20.97
C ILE A 74 6.77 10.43 -19.87
N LEU A 75 5.76 11.25 -20.11
CA LEU A 75 4.64 11.40 -19.18
C LEU A 75 3.84 10.09 -19.01
N GLY A 76 3.70 9.29 -20.06
CA GLY A 76 3.11 7.95 -19.98
C GLY A 76 3.96 7.01 -19.14
N LEU A 77 5.29 7.06 -19.33
CA LEU A 77 6.25 6.28 -18.52
C LEU A 77 6.16 6.66 -17.03
N PHE A 78 6.04 7.96 -16.74
CA PHE A 78 5.86 8.47 -15.38
C PHE A 78 4.64 7.82 -14.69
N TRP A 79 3.48 7.87 -15.35
CA TRP A 79 2.25 7.30 -14.80
C TRP A 79 2.29 5.78 -14.69
N ALA A 80 2.99 5.08 -15.59
CA ALA A 80 3.27 3.65 -15.44
C ALA A 80 4.05 3.37 -14.14
N GLY A 81 5.11 4.13 -13.87
CA GLY A 81 5.87 4.03 -12.62
C GLY A 81 5.03 4.34 -11.38
N VAL A 82 4.23 5.41 -11.40
CA VAL A 82 3.31 5.78 -10.31
C VAL A 82 2.30 4.67 -10.04
N ALA A 83 1.75 4.05 -11.09
CA ALA A 83 0.80 2.95 -10.96
C ALA A 83 1.45 1.73 -10.29
N ASN A 84 2.66 1.35 -10.72
CA ASN A 84 3.41 0.22 -10.17
C ASN A 84 3.85 0.45 -8.72
N THR A 85 4.29 1.66 -8.36
CA THR A 85 4.59 2.06 -6.97
C THR A 85 3.35 1.96 -6.09
N THR A 86 2.22 2.47 -6.59
CA THR A 86 0.94 2.44 -5.87
C THR A 86 0.46 1.01 -5.65
N LEU A 87 0.53 0.16 -6.69
CA LEU A 87 0.13 -1.24 -6.63
C LEU A 87 0.87 -1.98 -5.52
N VAL A 88 2.21 -1.99 -5.57
CA VAL A 88 3.02 -2.73 -4.59
C VAL A 88 2.81 -2.20 -3.18
N THR A 89 2.68 -0.87 -3.03
CA THR A 89 2.43 -0.24 -1.73
C THR A 89 1.09 -0.66 -1.13
N VAL A 90 0.00 -0.61 -1.91
CA VAL A 90 -1.35 -0.94 -1.42
C VAL A 90 -1.42 -2.42 -1.03
N ILE A 91 -0.91 -3.32 -1.87
CA ILE A 91 -0.91 -4.76 -1.58
C ILE A 91 -0.04 -5.04 -0.36
N ALA A 92 1.16 -4.43 -0.27
CA ALA A 92 2.05 -4.60 0.87
C ALA A 92 1.41 -4.12 2.18
N ILE A 93 0.74 -2.97 2.19
CA ILE A 93 0.04 -2.45 3.38
C ILE A 93 -1.02 -3.45 3.86
N VAL A 94 -1.85 -3.97 2.96
CA VAL A 94 -2.93 -4.91 3.32
C VAL A 94 -2.35 -6.21 3.87
N LEU A 95 -1.40 -6.82 3.17
CA LEU A 95 -0.81 -8.10 3.56
C LEU A 95 0.05 -7.98 4.82
N ALA A 96 0.87 -6.92 4.94
CA ALA A 96 1.68 -6.67 6.13
C ALA A 96 0.80 -6.42 7.37
N THR A 97 -0.34 -5.74 7.20
CA THR A 97 -1.29 -5.51 8.30
C THR A 97 -1.92 -6.81 8.76
N ALA A 98 -2.36 -7.66 7.82
CA ALA A 98 -2.93 -8.96 8.15
C ALA A 98 -1.90 -9.85 8.87
N LEU A 99 -0.71 -10.01 8.30
CA LEU A 99 0.36 -10.83 8.86
C LEU A 99 0.84 -10.28 10.21
N GLY A 100 1.08 -8.96 10.30
CA GLY A 100 1.54 -8.30 11.51
C GLY A 100 0.52 -8.37 12.65
N PHE A 101 -0.78 -8.25 12.34
CA PHE A 101 -1.83 -8.43 13.35
C PHE A 101 -1.87 -9.85 13.90
N VAL A 102 -1.78 -10.87 13.03
CA VAL A 102 -1.71 -12.28 13.43
C VAL A 102 -0.47 -12.53 14.31
N LEU A 103 0.71 -12.06 13.90
CA LEU A 103 1.95 -12.20 14.66
C LEU A 103 1.91 -11.45 16.00
N GLY A 104 1.30 -10.25 16.04
CA GLY A 104 1.12 -9.46 17.26
C GLY A 104 0.24 -10.18 18.28
N ILE A 105 -0.86 -10.79 17.85
CA ILE A 105 -1.71 -11.63 18.71
C ILE A 105 -0.98 -12.92 19.12
N ALA A 106 -0.30 -13.58 18.19
CA ALA A 106 0.46 -14.80 18.45
C ALA A 106 1.51 -14.59 19.57
N ARG A 107 2.17 -13.43 19.58
CA ARG A 107 3.12 -13.03 20.64
C ARG A 107 2.48 -12.78 22.01
N LEU A 108 1.18 -12.55 22.08
CA LEU A 108 0.44 -12.42 23.35
C LEU A 108 -0.24 -13.73 23.76
N SER A 109 -0.07 -14.81 22.99
CA SER A 109 -0.64 -16.10 23.30
C SER A 109 -0.04 -16.67 24.58
N SER A 110 -0.87 -17.37 25.37
CA SER A 110 -0.38 -18.15 26.52
C SER A 110 0.42 -19.39 26.09
N HIS A 111 0.35 -19.78 24.81
CA HIS A 111 1.13 -20.91 24.30
C HIS A 111 2.58 -20.50 24.09
N TRP A 112 3.48 -21.02 24.93
CA TRP A 112 4.92 -20.70 24.93
C TRP A 112 5.53 -20.75 23.53
N LEU A 113 5.39 -21.87 22.81
CA LEU A 113 6.01 -22.03 21.49
C LEU A 113 5.57 -20.95 20.49
N LEU A 114 4.27 -20.68 20.42
CA LEU A 114 3.72 -19.68 19.51
C LEU A 114 4.22 -18.27 19.85
N SER A 115 4.23 -17.93 21.14
CA SER A 115 4.73 -16.64 21.62
C SER A 115 6.22 -16.47 21.34
N THR A 116 7.02 -17.51 21.59
CA THR A 116 8.47 -17.51 21.37
C THR A 116 8.83 -17.43 19.90
N LEU A 117 8.18 -18.22 19.03
CA LEU A 117 8.42 -18.18 17.59
C LEU A 117 8.03 -16.81 16.99
N ALA A 118 6.88 -16.27 17.39
CA ALA A 118 6.48 -14.92 16.96
C ALA A 118 7.47 -13.86 17.47
N GLY A 119 7.92 -13.96 18.72
CA GLY A 119 8.95 -13.09 19.30
C GLY A 119 10.26 -13.13 18.54
N ALA A 120 10.80 -14.32 18.29
CA ALA A 120 12.04 -14.52 17.54
C ALA A 120 11.96 -13.94 16.12
N TYR A 121 10.85 -14.17 15.41
CA TYR A 121 10.62 -13.57 14.09
C TYR A 121 10.63 -12.04 14.15
N ILE A 122 9.88 -11.45 15.09
CA ILE A 122 9.76 -9.98 15.22
C ILE A 122 11.12 -9.36 15.55
N GLU A 123 11.87 -9.95 16.47
CA GLU A 123 13.22 -9.48 16.83
C GLU A 123 14.18 -9.60 15.65
N PHE A 124 14.19 -10.73 14.95
CA PHE A 124 15.04 -10.92 13.78
C PHE A 124 14.77 -9.86 12.70
N VAL A 125 13.51 -9.70 12.31
CA VAL A 125 13.11 -8.79 11.23
C VAL A 125 13.43 -7.34 11.56
N ARG A 126 13.20 -6.91 12.80
CA ARG A 126 13.40 -5.51 13.22
C ARG A 126 14.87 -5.11 13.33
N ASN A 127 15.79 -6.07 13.36
CA ASN A 127 17.23 -5.85 13.49
C ASN A 127 17.98 -5.89 12.15
N ILE A 128 17.31 -6.16 11.04
CA ILE A 128 17.92 -6.29 9.72
C ILE A 128 17.44 -5.16 8.80
N PRO A 129 18.32 -4.50 8.04
CA PRO A 129 17.91 -3.47 7.09
C PRO A 129 16.94 -3.99 6.02
N LEU A 130 15.94 -3.20 5.65
CA LEU A 130 14.98 -3.59 4.61
C LEU A 130 15.66 -3.88 3.26
N LEU A 131 16.69 -3.12 2.88
CA LEU A 131 17.41 -3.39 1.63
C LEU A 131 17.97 -4.82 1.60
N PHE A 132 18.48 -5.32 2.74
CA PHE A 132 18.91 -6.70 2.83
C PHE A 132 17.76 -7.68 2.61
N PHE A 133 16.56 -7.41 3.14
CA PHE A 133 15.37 -8.24 2.86
C PHE A 133 15.03 -8.26 1.38
N VAL A 134 15.04 -7.11 0.70
CA VAL A 134 14.77 -7.02 -0.75
C VAL A 134 15.78 -7.86 -1.54
N LEU A 135 17.07 -7.71 -1.22
CA LEU A 135 18.14 -8.48 -1.87
C LEU A 135 18.07 -9.97 -1.53
N PHE A 136 17.75 -10.34 -0.29
CA PHE A 136 17.61 -11.72 0.15
C PHE A 136 16.45 -12.42 -0.56
N TRP A 137 15.28 -11.78 -0.63
CA TRP A 137 14.14 -12.36 -1.35
C TRP A 137 14.44 -12.52 -2.83
N TYR A 138 15.08 -11.53 -3.46
CA TYR A 138 15.40 -11.60 -4.88
C TYR A 138 16.53 -12.61 -5.18
N PHE A 139 17.72 -12.40 -4.63
CA PHE A 139 18.91 -13.21 -4.93
C PHE A 139 18.99 -14.52 -4.15
N GLY A 140 18.44 -14.58 -2.94
CA GLY A 140 18.49 -15.76 -2.08
C GLY A 140 17.34 -16.73 -2.31
N VAL A 141 16.13 -16.23 -2.55
CA VAL A 141 14.93 -17.08 -2.69
C VAL A 141 14.49 -17.22 -4.14
N ILE A 142 14.20 -16.11 -4.82
CA ILE A 142 13.63 -16.16 -6.18
C ILE A 142 14.66 -16.60 -7.22
N ALA A 143 15.90 -16.10 -7.15
CA ALA A 143 16.96 -16.52 -8.06
C ALA A 143 17.39 -17.99 -7.87
N ALA A 144 17.14 -18.56 -6.68
CA ALA A 144 17.40 -19.96 -6.38
C ALA A 144 16.31 -20.91 -6.92
N LEU A 145 15.20 -20.38 -7.45
CA LEU A 145 14.18 -21.18 -8.11
C LEU A 145 14.73 -21.85 -9.40
N PRO A 146 14.12 -22.95 -9.85
CA PRO A 146 14.54 -23.63 -11.07
C PRO A 146 14.51 -22.72 -12.31
N ALA A 147 15.31 -23.09 -13.32
CA ALA A 147 15.25 -22.45 -14.62
C ALA A 147 13.90 -22.72 -15.32
N PRO A 148 13.50 -21.92 -16.33
CA PRO A 148 12.19 -22.07 -16.98
C PRO A 148 11.90 -23.47 -17.54
N ARG A 149 12.92 -24.21 -17.96
CA ARG A 149 12.76 -25.59 -18.47
C ARG A 149 12.31 -26.58 -17.39
N ASP A 150 12.74 -26.36 -16.15
CA ASP A 150 12.47 -27.21 -14.99
C ASP A 150 11.48 -26.52 -14.03
N SER A 151 10.57 -25.71 -14.58
CA SER A 151 9.63 -24.92 -13.78
C SER A 151 8.76 -25.79 -12.88
N LEU A 152 8.50 -25.30 -11.68
CA LEU A 152 7.53 -25.91 -10.78
C LEU A 152 6.13 -25.66 -11.33
N SER A 153 5.48 -26.71 -11.84
CA SER A 153 4.12 -26.63 -12.35
C SER A 153 3.09 -26.78 -11.23
N VAL A 154 2.20 -25.81 -11.11
CA VAL A 154 1.03 -25.87 -10.23
C VAL A 154 -0.18 -26.27 -11.09
N PHE A 155 -0.63 -27.51 -10.90
CA PHE A 155 -1.74 -28.14 -11.64
C PHE A 155 -1.60 -28.09 -13.18
N GLY A 156 -0.38 -27.93 -13.70
CA GLY A 156 -0.11 -27.82 -15.14
C GLY A 156 -0.59 -26.53 -15.81
N ILE A 157 -1.10 -25.57 -15.03
CA ILE A 157 -1.66 -24.30 -15.56
C ILE A 157 -0.83 -23.08 -15.17
N ALA A 158 -0.15 -23.11 -14.02
CA ALA A 158 0.72 -22.04 -13.58
C ALA A 158 2.14 -22.58 -13.39
N PHE A 159 3.14 -21.77 -13.74
CA PHE A 159 4.54 -22.18 -13.74
C PHE A 159 5.38 -21.18 -12.95
N LEU A 160 6.09 -21.68 -11.94
CA LEU A 160 6.98 -20.89 -11.10
C LEU A 160 8.44 -21.24 -11.42
N ASN A 161 9.23 -20.22 -11.71
CA ASN A 161 10.67 -20.33 -11.97
C ASN A 161 11.40 -19.03 -11.58
N ASN A 162 12.71 -19.00 -11.81
CA ASN A 162 13.54 -17.83 -11.52
C ASN A 162 13.25 -16.59 -12.40
N ARG A 163 12.36 -16.69 -13.40
CA ARG A 163 11.84 -15.57 -14.20
C ARG A 163 10.43 -15.14 -13.78
N GLY A 164 9.96 -15.61 -12.64
CA GLY A 164 8.70 -15.21 -12.05
C GLY A 164 7.64 -16.30 -12.08
N LEU A 165 6.40 -15.89 -11.78
CA LEU A 165 5.24 -16.76 -11.76
C LEU A 165 4.39 -16.47 -13.01
N THR A 166 4.34 -17.42 -13.94
CA THR A 166 3.48 -17.31 -15.12
C THR A 166 2.14 -17.98 -14.82
N ILE A 167 1.06 -17.20 -14.89
CA ILE A 167 -0.32 -17.65 -14.66
C ILE A 167 -1.15 -17.51 -15.94
N PRO A 168 -2.21 -18.30 -16.12
CA PRO A 168 -3.11 -18.14 -17.25
C PRO A 168 -3.77 -16.77 -17.26
N LEU A 169 -3.89 -16.15 -18.43
CA LEU A 169 -4.61 -14.90 -18.61
C LEU A 169 -5.95 -15.18 -19.32
N PRO A 170 -7.06 -14.58 -18.87
CA PRO A 170 -8.34 -14.73 -19.55
C PRO A 170 -8.37 -13.93 -20.86
N ASP A 171 -8.73 -14.57 -21.98
CA ASP A 171 -8.85 -13.92 -23.29
C ASP A 171 -10.00 -12.90 -23.36
N ALA A 172 -11.04 -13.10 -22.53
CA ALA A 172 -12.23 -12.25 -22.47
C ALA A 172 -12.32 -11.52 -21.11
N PRO A 173 -11.59 -10.40 -20.93
CA PRO A 173 -11.61 -9.66 -19.66
C PRO A 173 -12.99 -9.07 -19.31
N ALA A 174 -13.92 -8.98 -20.27
CA ALA A 174 -15.27 -8.50 -20.05
C ALA A 174 -16.05 -9.33 -19.01
N ASN A 175 -15.91 -10.67 -19.03
CA ASN A 175 -16.59 -11.54 -18.07
C ASN A 175 -16.12 -11.29 -16.63
N PHE A 176 -14.82 -11.04 -16.46
CA PHE A 176 -14.24 -10.68 -15.18
C PHE A 176 -14.70 -9.30 -14.70
N ARG A 177 -14.93 -8.32 -15.59
CA ARG A 177 -15.51 -7.02 -15.22
C ARG A 177 -16.93 -7.18 -14.67
N TRP A 178 -17.74 -8.04 -15.27
CA TRP A 178 -19.08 -8.38 -14.76
C TRP A 178 -19.03 -9.14 -13.43
N ALA A 179 -18.08 -10.06 -13.26
CA ALA A 179 -17.87 -10.74 -11.98
C ALA A 179 -17.48 -9.74 -10.87
N VAL A 180 -16.57 -8.81 -11.16
CA VAL A 180 -16.21 -7.73 -10.22
C VAL A 180 -17.43 -6.86 -9.89
N ALA A 181 -18.23 -6.48 -10.89
CA ALA A 181 -19.47 -5.73 -10.65
C ALA A 181 -20.45 -6.50 -9.74
N ALA A 182 -20.61 -7.80 -9.95
CA ALA A 182 -21.45 -8.67 -9.11
C ALA A 182 -20.92 -8.76 -7.68
N ILE A 183 -19.60 -8.88 -7.49
CA ILE A 183 -18.94 -8.87 -6.17
C ILE A 183 -19.21 -7.55 -5.45
N LEU A 184 -19.00 -6.42 -6.13
CA LEU A 184 -19.22 -5.09 -5.56
C LEU A 184 -20.69 -4.89 -5.17
N LEU A 185 -21.64 -5.34 -6.02
CA LEU A 185 -23.06 -5.32 -5.70
C LEU A 185 -23.41 -6.21 -4.51
N ALA A 186 -22.80 -7.40 -4.40
CA ALA A 186 -23.03 -8.30 -3.27
C ALA A 186 -22.49 -7.70 -1.96
N TRP A 187 -21.34 -7.03 -2.00
CA TRP A 187 -20.79 -6.32 -0.86
C TRP A 187 -21.65 -5.11 -0.47
N LEU A 188 -22.17 -4.38 -1.45
CA LEU A 188 -23.13 -3.30 -1.21
C LEU A 188 -24.42 -3.83 -0.58
N ALA A 189 -24.95 -4.94 -1.09
CA ALA A 189 -26.12 -5.61 -0.52
C ALA A 189 -25.85 -6.07 0.92
N GLN A 190 -24.68 -6.64 1.20
CA GLN A 190 -24.29 -7.04 2.55
C GLN A 190 -24.19 -5.82 3.49
N TRP A 191 -23.65 -4.71 3.00
CA TRP A 191 -23.60 -3.46 3.77
C TRP A 191 -25.01 -2.97 4.10
N LEU A 192 -25.94 -3.00 3.14
CA LEU A 192 -27.36 -2.65 3.36
C LEU A 192 -28.05 -3.61 4.35
N VAL A 193 -27.80 -4.92 4.26
CA VAL A 193 -28.31 -5.92 5.21
C VAL A 193 -27.78 -5.67 6.61
N ALA A 194 -26.47 -5.42 6.74
CA ALA A 194 -25.85 -5.11 8.03
C ALA A 194 -26.41 -3.81 8.63
N PHE A 195 -26.65 -2.80 7.79
CA PHE A 195 -27.24 -1.53 8.19
C PHE A 195 -28.69 -1.70 8.67
N TRP A 196 -29.52 -2.42 7.91
CA TRP A 196 -30.90 -2.74 8.29
C TRP A 196 -30.96 -3.58 9.58
N ALA A 197 -30.09 -4.58 9.70
CA ALA A 197 -30.04 -5.46 10.86
C ALA A 197 -29.65 -4.73 12.15
N ARG A 198 -28.71 -3.77 12.08
CA ARG A 198 -28.37 -2.91 13.23
C ARG A 198 -29.59 -2.10 13.68
N ARG A 199 -30.26 -1.42 12.75
CA ARG A 199 -31.49 -0.66 13.05
C ARG A 199 -32.62 -1.53 13.60
N ARG A 200 -32.77 -2.76 13.08
CA ARG A 200 -33.75 -3.72 13.58
C ARG A 200 -33.42 -4.18 14.99
N LYS A 201 -32.15 -4.48 15.27
CA LYS A 201 -31.69 -4.88 16.60
C LYS A 201 -31.93 -3.78 17.62
N GLU A 202 -31.66 -2.53 17.26
CA GLU A 202 -31.94 -1.35 18.10
C GLU A 202 -33.44 -1.19 18.41
N ARG A 203 -34.32 -1.48 17.45
CA ARG A 203 -35.78 -1.33 17.63
C ARG A 203 -36.46 -2.52 18.30
N THR A 204 -35.98 -3.74 18.06
CA THR A 204 -36.71 -4.97 18.40
C THR A 204 -35.95 -5.90 19.35
N GLY A 205 -34.68 -5.62 19.64
CA GLY A 205 -33.80 -6.45 20.47
C GLY A 205 -33.42 -7.81 19.87
N ARG A 206 -33.98 -8.19 18.71
CA ARG A 206 -33.72 -9.49 18.07
C ARG A 206 -32.58 -9.40 17.07
N ASP A 207 -31.68 -10.37 17.15
CA ASP A 207 -30.59 -10.52 16.17
C ASP A 207 -31.13 -10.99 14.82
N ALA A 208 -30.63 -10.39 13.74
CA ALA A 208 -30.82 -10.89 12.38
C ALA A 208 -29.62 -11.78 12.00
N PRO A 209 -29.80 -12.78 11.10
CA PRO A 209 -28.73 -13.69 10.70
C PRO A 209 -27.73 -13.05 9.72
N VAL A 210 -27.16 -11.90 10.07
CA VAL A 210 -26.23 -11.10 9.24
C VAL A 210 -24.97 -11.89 8.87
N LEU A 211 -24.51 -12.78 9.76
CA LEU A 211 -23.35 -13.62 9.50
C LEU A 211 -23.63 -14.68 8.43
N ALA A 212 -24.81 -15.31 8.45
CA ALA A 212 -25.19 -16.31 7.44
C ALA A 212 -25.43 -15.64 6.08
N ILE A 213 -26.16 -14.52 6.06
CA ILE A 213 -26.37 -13.72 4.84
C ILE A 213 -25.02 -13.19 4.33
N GLY A 214 -24.14 -12.76 5.24
CA GLY A 214 -22.79 -12.33 4.92
C GLY A 214 -21.92 -13.43 4.34
N ALA A 215 -21.99 -14.65 4.87
CA ALA A 215 -21.29 -15.79 4.27
C ALA A 215 -21.74 -16.02 2.82
N VAL A 216 -23.04 -15.91 2.53
CA VAL A 216 -23.55 -16.02 1.16
C VAL A 216 -23.05 -14.86 0.29
N LEU A 217 -23.26 -13.61 0.70
CA LEU A 217 -22.97 -12.44 -0.14
C LEU A 217 -21.48 -12.11 -0.27
N VAL A 218 -20.68 -12.38 0.76
CA VAL A 218 -19.25 -12.02 0.80
C VAL A 218 -18.36 -13.17 0.37
N ILE A 219 -18.82 -14.42 0.49
CA ILE A 219 -18.01 -15.59 0.15
C ILE A 219 -18.61 -16.33 -1.04
N LEU A 220 -19.85 -16.81 -0.94
CA LEU A 220 -20.44 -17.64 -1.98
C LEU A 220 -20.65 -16.88 -3.30
N VAL A 221 -21.21 -15.66 -3.26
CA VAL A 221 -21.46 -14.88 -4.47
C VAL A 221 -20.15 -14.54 -5.20
N PRO A 222 -19.07 -14.08 -4.54
CA PRO A 222 -17.78 -13.91 -5.22
C PRO A 222 -17.22 -15.19 -5.80
N ILE A 223 -17.32 -16.32 -5.09
CA ILE A 223 -16.87 -17.61 -5.61
C ILE A 223 -17.66 -17.98 -6.87
N LEU A 224 -18.99 -17.86 -6.85
CA LEU A 224 -19.84 -18.18 -7.99
C LEU A 224 -19.61 -17.22 -9.17
N ALA A 225 -19.44 -15.92 -8.90
CA ALA A 225 -19.17 -14.92 -9.92
C ALA A 225 -17.82 -15.16 -10.61
N ILE A 226 -16.77 -15.48 -9.83
CA ILE A 226 -15.44 -15.82 -10.35
C ILE A 226 -15.50 -17.16 -11.09
N ALA A 227 -16.20 -18.17 -10.56
CA ALA A 227 -16.35 -19.47 -11.20
C ALA A 227 -17.09 -19.33 -12.55
N TRP A 228 -18.18 -18.58 -12.60
CA TRP A 228 -18.90 -18.29 -13.84
C TRP A 228 -18.00 -17.57 -14.85
N ALA A 229 -17.31 -16.50 -14.43
CA ALA A 229 -16.40 -15.77 -15.33
C ALA A 229 -15.26 -16.65 -15.83
N SER A 230 -14.74 -17.54 -14.97
CA SER A 230 -13.70 -18.51 -15.32
C SER A 230 -14.18 -19.53 -16.35
N LEU A 231 -15.36 -20.12 -16.15
CA LEU A 231 -15.95 -21.12 -17.04
C LEU A 231 -16.43 -20.52 -18.37
N ALA A 232 -16.87 -19.26 -18.36
CA ALA A 232 -17.34 -18.55 -19.54
C ALA A 232 -16.20 -17.97 -20.40
N THR A 233 -14.95 -18.09 -19.96
CA THR A 233 -13.79 -17.48 -20.61
C THR A 233 -12.80 -18.53 -21.06
N ARG A 234 -12.23 -18.35 -22.26
CA ARG A 234 -11.05 -19.12 -22.69
C ARG A 234 -9.81 -18.55 -22.03
N TRP A 235 -8.89 -19.44 -21.71
CA TRP A 235 -7.68 -19.12 -20.98
C TRP A 235 -6.48 -19.29 -21.89
N ASP A 236 -5.65 -18.25 -21.96
CA ASP A 236 -4.32 -18.32 -22.55
C ASP A 236 -3.40 -19.01 -21.54
N ILE A 237 -3.28 -20.33 -21.70
CA ILE A 237 -2.46 -21.18 -20.83
C ILE A 237 -0.99 -21.03 -21.26
N PRO A 238 -0.08 -20.68 -20.34
CA PRO A 238 1.32 -20.50 -20.68
C PRO A 238 1.95 -21.78 -21.20
N ILE A 239 2.65 -21.68 -22.32
CA ILE A 239 3.37 -22.81 -22.93
C ILE A 239 4.85 -22.47 -23.07
N LEU A 240 5.71 -23.43 -22.71
CA LEU A 240 7.15 -23.29 -22.85
C LEU A 240 7.49 -23.25 -24.34
N ARG A 241 7.98 -22.10 -24.83
CA ARG A 241 8.44 -21.91 -26.22
C ARG A 241 9.85 -21.35 -26.23
N GLY A 242 10.79 -22.15 -26.72
CA GLY A 242 12.22 -21.80 -26.73
C GLY A 242 12.83 -21.83 -25.33
N PHE A 243 13.25 -20.68 -24.81
CA PHE A 243 13.89 -20.55 -23.50
C PHE A 243 12.98 -19.94 -22.41
N ASN A 244 11.71 -19.64 -22.71
CA ASN A 244 10.78 -19.07 -21.73
C ASN A 244 9.32 -19.49 -22.00
N TYR A 245 8.43 -19.26 -21.03
CA TYR A 245 6.99 -19.37 -21.24
C TYR A 245 6.50 -18.20 -22.10
N ARG A 246 5.57 -18.51 -23.02
CA ARG A 246 4.82 -17.53 -23.80
C ARG A 246 3.32 -17.75 -23.58
N GLY A 247 2.57 -16.66 -23.57
CA GLY A 247 1.16 -16.65 -23.20
C GLY A 247 0.96 -16.45 -21.70
N GLY A 248 -0.27 -16.10 -21.33
CA GLY A 248 -0.66 -15.79 -19.97
C GLY A 248 -0.09 -14.47 -19.45
N PHE A 249 -0.10 -14.33 -18.13
CA PHE A 249 0.42 -13.18 -17.40
C PHE A 249 1.64 -13.58 -16.58
N VAL A 250 2.73 -12.82 -16.70
CA VAL A 250 3.94 -13.05 -15.91
C VAL A 250 3.97 -12.08 -14.74
N VAL A 251 3.86 -12.61 -13.53
CA VAL A 251 4.21 -11.86 -12.32
C VAL A 251 5.72 -11.87 -12.21
N ILE A 252 6.33 -10.73 -12.50
CA ILE A 252 7.78 -10.59 -12.57
C ILE A 252 8.45 -10.87 -11.20
N PRO A 253 9.66 -11.45 -11.19
CA PRO A 253 10.34 -11.85 -9.95
C PRO A 253 10.63 -10.65 -9.04
N GLU A 254 10.89 -9.47 -9.62
CA GLU A 254 11.17 -8.23 -8.89
C GLU A 254 9.95 -7.78 -8.08
N PHE A 255 8.74 -7.89 -8.64
CA PHE A 255 7.50 -7.58 -7.93
C PHE A 255 7.30 -8.53 -6.75
N VAL A 256 7.45 -9.84 -6.97
CA VAL A 256 7.26 -10.85 -5.92
C VAL A 256 8.28 -10.66 -4.80
N ALA A 257 9.55 -10.45 -5.15
CA ALA A 257 10.61 -10.25 -4.18
C ALA A 257 10.42 -8.97 -3.36
N LEU A 258 10.10 -7.84 -4.01
CA LEU A 258 9.82 -6.58 -3.31
C LEU A 258 8.60 -6.70 -2.42
N LEU A 259 7.50 -7.29 -2.93
CA LEU A 259 6.29 -7.47 -2.15
C LEU A 259 6.53 -8.37 -0.92
N ALA A 260 7.21 -9.50 -1.11
CA ALA A 260 7.56 -10.41 -0.02
C ALA A 260 8.44 -9.69 1.03
N ALA A 261 9.47 -8.96 0.58
CA ALA A 261 10.34 -8.19 1.46
C ALA A 261 9.57 -7.15 2.28
N LEU A 262 8.75 -6.32 1.63
CA LEU A 262 7.93 -5.30 2.30
C LEU A 262 6.95 -5.93 3.29
N VAL A 263 6.26 -7.01 2.90
CA VAL A 263 5.28 -7.68 3.76
C VAL A 263 5.92 -8.30 4.97
N THR A 264 6.97 -9.11 4.79
CA THR A 264 7.64 -9.77 5.93
C THR A 264 8.32 -8.76 6.84
N TYR A 265 8.98 -7.75 6.26
CA TYR A 265 9.66 -6.73 7.03
C TYR A 265 8.68 -5.90 7.86
N THR A 266 7.67 -5.32 7.22
CA THR A 266 6.72 -4.43 7.89
C THR A 266 5.83 -5.18 8.89
N ALA A 267 5.51 -6.45 8.65
CA ALA A 267 4.72 -7.24 9.59
C ALA A 267 5.35 -7.32 10.99
N GLY A 268 6.69 -7.35 11.11
CA GLY A 268 7.37 -7.35 12.40
C GLY A 268 7.12 -6.05 13.21
N PHE A 269 7.16 -4.90 12.53
CA PHE A 269 6.88 -3.60 13.17
C PHE A 269 5.39 -3.44 13.51
N ILE A 270 4.49 -3.90 12.63
CA ILE A 270 3.05 -3.89 12.90
C ILE A 270 2.72 -4.81 14.08
N ALA A 271 3.35 -5.98 14.19
CA ALA A 271 3.15 -6.89 15.31
C ALA A 271 3.52 -6.24 16.65
N GLU A 272 4.59 -5.43 16.69
CA GLU A 272 4.96 -4.67 17.88
C GLU A 272 3.92 -3.60 18.24
N ILE A 273 3.39 -2.90 17.24
CA ILE A 273 2.32 -1.91 17.43
C ILE A 273 1.07 -2.58 17.98
N VAL A 274 0.69 -3.73 17.43
CA VAL A 274 -0.49 -4.51 17.87
C VAL A 274 -0.30 -4.99 19.31
N ARG A 275 0.88 -5.55 19.62
CA ARG A 275 1.23 -5.98 20.98
C ARG A 275 1.17 -4.82 21.97
N GLY A 276 1.84 -3.71 21.66
CA GLY A 276 1.87 -2.51 22.50
C GLY A 276 0.50 -1.87 22.67
N GLY A 277 -0.32 -1.82 21.61
CA GLY A 277 -1.68 -1.30 21.68
C GLY A 277 -2.61 -2.16 22.54
N ILE A 278 -2.48 -3.49 22.51
CA ILE A 278 -3.26 -4.38 23.38
C ILE A 278 -2.83 -4.22 24.85
N GLN A 279 -1.53 -4.14 25.11
CA GLN A 279 -1.00 -3.96 26.48
C GLN A 279 -1.31 -2.58 27.07
N ALA A 280 -1.56 -1.57 26.24
CA ALA A 280 -1.96 -0.25 26.68
C ALA A 280 -3.40 -0.19 27.26
N VAL A 281 -4.22 -1.23 27.06
CA VAL A 281 -5.58 -1.28 27.61
C VAL A 281 -5.51 -1.62 29.11
N PRO A 282 -6.12 -0.82 29.99
CA PRO A 282 -6.07 -1.05 31.44
C PRO A 282 -6.61 -2.43 31.84
N HIS A 283 -5.91 -3.12 32.75
CA HIS A 283 -6.30 -4.45 33.23
C HIS A 283 -7.69 -4.49 33.87
N GLY A 284 -8.12 -3.40 34.53
CA GLY A 284 -9.46 -3.29 35.09
C GLY A 284 -10.59 -3.50 34.07
N GLN A 285 -10.38 -3.17 32.79
CA GLN A 285 -11.34 -3.45 31.72
C GLN A 285 -11.47 -4.95 31.45
N THR A 286 -10.33 -5.67 31.45
CA THR A 286 -10.32 -7.11 31.25
C THR A 286 -10.83 -7.88 32.48
N GLU A 287 -10.58 -7.38 33.69
CA GLU A 287 -11.08 -7.93 34.95
C GLU A 287 -12.58 -7.70 35.13
N ALA A 288 -13.09 -6.51 34.80
CA ALA A 288 -14.53 -6.25 34.79
C ALA A 288 -15.26 -7.14 33.77
N ALA A 289 -14.69 -7.30 32.57
CA ALA A 289 -15.23 -8.16 31.54
C ALA A 289 -15.26 -9.64 31.96
N SER A 290 -14.22 -10.14 32.64
CA SER A 290 -14.19 -11.50 33.17
C SER A 290 -15.16 -11.69 34.33
N ALA A 291 -15.34 -10.69 35.21
CA ALA A 291 -16.32 -10.69 36.29
C ALA A 291 -17.78 -10.76 35.77
N LEU A 292 -18.03 -10.21 34.58
CA LEU A 292 -19.30 -10.36 33.85
C LEU A 292 -19.45 -11.71 33.13
N GLY A 293 -18.52 -12.65 33.31
CA GLY A 293 -18.58 -13.99 32.73
C GLY A 293 -18.16 -14.10 31.26
N LEU A 294 -17.53 -13.06 30.69
CA LEU A 294 -17.07 -13.11 29.31
C LEU A 294 -15.85 -14.05 29.16
N ARG A 295 -15.89 -14.91 28.14
CA ARG A 295 -14.76 -15.78 27.77
C ARG A 295 -13.61 -14.95 27.19
N ARG A 296 -12.36 -15.43 27.29
CA ARG A 296 -11.16 -14.72 26.78
C ARG A 296 -11.30 -14.19 25.35
N GLY A 297 -11.86 -14.99 24.44
CA GLY A 297 -12.10 -14.55 23.06
C GLY A 297 -13.14 -13.43 22.93
N GLN A 298 -14.16 -13.41 23.80
CA GLN A 298 -15.15 -12.34 23.88
C GLN A 298 -14.54 -11.07 24.48
N ILE A 299 -13.70 -11.19 25.52
CA ILE A 299 -12.97 -10.07 26.09
C ILE A 299 -12.08 -9.43 25.03
N LEU A 300 -11.28 -10.22 24.30
CA LEU A 300 -10.45 -9.73 23.21
C LEU A 300 -11.28 -9.02 22.14
N ARG A 301 -12.34 -9.66 21.64
CA ARG A 301 -13.15 -9.14 20.52
C ARG A 301 -13.99 -7.91 20.89
N PHE A 302 -14.58 -7.88 22.08
CA PHE A 302 -15.58 -6.87 22.45
C PHE A 302 -15.03 -5.77 23.36
N VAL A 303 -13.94 -6.01 24.09
CA VAL A 303 -13.41 -5.06 25.08
C VAL A 303 -12.02 -4.58 24.67
N THR A 304 -11.07 -5.49 24.53
CA THR A 304 -9.65 -5.15 24.35
C THR A 304 -9.33 -4.62 22.96
N ILE A 305 -9.65 -5.36 21.89
CA ILE A 305 -9.31 -4.95 20.50
C ILE A 305 -9.93 -3.59 20.14
N PRO A 306 -11.23 -3.32 20.42
CA PRO A 306 -11.82 -2.01 20.08
C PRO A 306 -11.12 -0.82 20.76
N GLN A 307 -10.63 -1.00 21.98
CA GLN A 307 -9.89 0.04 22.71
C GLN A 307 -8.45 0.15 22.20
N ALA A 308 -7.79 -0.99 22.01
CA ALA A 308 -6.42 -1.09 21.53
C ALA A 308 -6.25 -0.50 20.12
N LEU A 309 -7.24 -0.68 19.23
CA LEU A 309 -7.22 -0.10 17.89
C LEU A 309 -6.93 1.40 17.89
N ARG A 310 -7.48 2.16 18.85
CA ARG A 310 -7.24 3.61 18.96
C ARG A 310 -5.78 3.94 19.23
N VAL A 311 -5.15 3.17 20.10
CA VAL A 311 -3.74 3.34 20.46
C VAL A 311 -2.84 2.94 19.30
N MET A 312 -3.25 1.94 18.52
CA MET A 312 -2.50 1.46 17.35
C MET A 312 -2.57 2.41 16.15
N MET A 313 -3.65 3.19 15.97
CA MET A 313 -3.85 3.96 14.74
C MET A 313 -2.72 4.94 14.39
N PRO A 314 -2.27 5.82 15.31
CA PRO A 314 -1.20 6.76 14.98
C PRO A 314 0.12 6.10 14.52
N PRO A 315 0.67 5.10 15.23
CA PRO A 315 1.88 4.42 14.75
C PRO A 315 1.63 3.58 13.50
N MET A 316 0.43 3.02 13.28
CA MET A 316 0.08 2.34 12.03
C MET A 316 0.16 3.28 10.82
N THR A 317 -0.31 4.53 10.95
CA THR A 317 -0.18 5.55 9.89
C THR A 317 1.28 5.75 9.51
N ASN A 318 2.18 5.88 10.49
CA ASN A 318 3.61 6.01 10.23
C ASN A 318 4.17 4.77 9.50
N GLN A 319 3.73 3.56 9.85
CA GLN A 319 4.18 2.37 9.13
C GLN A 319 3.67 2.32 7.69
N TYR A 320 2.46 2.78 7.41
CA TYR A 320 1.97 2.84 6.03
C TYR A 320 2.75 3.86 5.19
N LEU A 321 3.10 5.01 5.76
CA LEU A 321 3.98 5.98 5.13
C LEU A 321 5.39 5.41 4.90
N ASN A 322 5.88 4.59 5.83
CA ASN A 322 7.15 3.90 5.65
C ASN A 322 7.08 2.87 4.53
N VAL A 323 6.02 2.05 4.43
CA VAL A 323 5.84 1.09 3.32
C VAL A 323 5.88 1.80 1.97
N LEU A 324 5.17 2.94 1.86
CA LEU A 324 5.22 3.76 0.65
C LEU A 324 6.66 4.17 0.32
N LYS A 325 7.38 4.82 1.24
CA LYS A 325 8.77 5.25 1.00
C LYS A 325 9.69 4.07 0.69
N ASN A 326 9.52 2.98 1.42
CA ASN A 326 10.30 1.75 1.32
C ASN A 326 10.08 1.00 0.01
N SER A 327 8.96 1.21 -0.69
CA SER A 327 8.76 0.64 -2.03
C SER A 327 9.85 1.06 -3.03
N SER A 328 10.48 2.22 -2.82
CA SER A 328 11.61 2.71 -3.63
C SER A 328 12.86 1.81 -3.58
N PHE A 329 13.01 0.97 -2.55
CA PHE A 329 14.09 -0.03 -2.52
C PHE A 329 13.97 -1.05 -3.65
N GLY A 330 12.81 -1.16 -4.29
CA GLY A 330 12.62 -1.93 -5.52
C GLY A 330 13.58 -1.56 -6.64
N ALA A 331 14.03 -0.30 -6.69
CA ALA A 331 15.01 0.15 -7.68
C ALA A 331 16.34 -0.63 -7.59
N ALA A 332 16.71 -1.16 -6.41
CA ALA A 332 17.92 -1.97 -6.22
C ALA A 332 17.87 -3.34 -6.92
N ILE A 333 16.68 -3.83 -7.22
CA ILE A 333 16.44 -5.08 -7.96
C ILE A 333 15.77 -4.82 -9.31
N ALA A 334 15.83 -3.57 -9.82
CA ALA A 334 15.22 -3.16 -11.09
C ALA A 334 13.70 -3.39 -11.19
N TYR A 335 12.98 -3.36 -10.07
CA TYR A 335 11.51 -3.31 -10.12
C TYR A 335 11.06 -1.99 -10.79
N PRO A 336 10.16 -2.02 -11.80
CA PRO A 336 9.80 -0.84 -12.59
C PRO A 336 8.82 0.09 -11.87
N ASP A 337 9.25 0.65 -10.73
CA ASP A 337 8.54 1.68 -9.98
C ASP A 337 8.91 3.09 -10.47
N VAL A 338 8.31 4.13 -9.88
CA VAL A 338 8.60 5.52 -10.26
C VAL A 338 10.09 5.88 -10.07
N VAL A 339 10.79 5.31 -9.09
CA VAL A 339 12.21 5.61 -8.88
C VAL A 339 13.06 4.95 -9.96
N SER A 340 12.86 3.67 -10.24
CA SER A 340 13.61 2.95 -11.28
C SER A 340 13.35 3.50 -12.68
N LEU A 341 12.08 3.76 -13.03
CA LEU A 341 11.73 4.23 -14.36
C LEU A 341 12.11 5.70 -14.57
N PHE A 342 11.85 6.57 -13.59
CA PHE A 342 12.07 8.01 -13.75
C PHE A 342 13.48 8.43 -13.33
N MET A 343 13.89 8.15 -12.10
CA MET A 343 15.23 8.52 -11.62
C MET A 343 16.34 7.62 -12.18
N GLY A 344 16.01 6.41 -12.66
CA GLY A 344 16.93 5.55 -13.38
C GLY A 344 16.90 5.81 -14.88
N SER A 345 15.85 5.31 -15.57
CA SER A 345 15.84 5.26 -17.04
C SER A 345 15.62 6.63 -17.69
N ALA A 346 14.58 7.38 -17.30
CA ALA A 346 14.28 8.67 -17.90
C ALA A 346 15.39 9.69 -17.64
N LEU A 347 15.92 9.76 -16.41
CA LEU A 347 17.00 10.67 -16.04
C LEU A 347 18.25 10.46 -16.90
N ASN A 348 18.64 9.21 -17.11
CA ASN A 348 19.80 8.88 -17.94
C ASN A 348 19.58 9.22 -19.42
N ASN A 349 18.36 9.06 -19.92
CA ASN A 349 18.05 9.35 -21.32
C ASN A 349 17.91 10.84 -21.62
N THR A 350 17.42 11.63 -20.67
CA THR A 350 17.01 13.00 -20.95
C THR A 350 17.86 14.07 -20.26
N GLY A 351 18.50 13.73 -19.14
CA GLY A 351 19.41 14.61 -18.41
C GLY A 351 18.73 15.69 -17.54
N GLN A 352 17.40 15.80 -17.52
CA GLN A 352 16.66 16.75 -16.66
C GLN A 352 16.56 16.26 -15.21
N ALA A 353 17.70 16.25 -14.52
CA ALA A 353 17.79 15.70 -13.17
C ALA A 353 16.88 16.42 -12.15
N ILE A 354 16.80 17.76 -12.20
CA ILE A 354 16.03 18.55 -11.22
C ILE A 354 14.54 18.25 -11.35
N GLU A 355 14.00 18.32 -12.56
CA GLU A 355 12.58 18.11 -12.86
C GLU A 355 12.16 16.68 -12.51
N ILE A 356 12.96 15.69 -12.90
CA ILE A 356 12.68 14.27 -12.63
C ILE A 356 12.69 13.96 -11.13
N ILE A 357 13.69 14.44 -10.39
CA ILE A 357 13.76 14.24 -8.94
C ILE A 357 12.60 14.97 -8.25
N ALA A 358 12.33 16.22 -8.64
CA ALA A 358 11.23 17.00 -8.07
C ALA A 358 9.86 16.33 -8.30
N MET A 359 9.59 15.83 -9.52
CA MET A 359 8.37 15.09 -9.83
C MET A 359 8.28 13.79 -9.03
N THR A 360 9.37 13.05 -8.90
CA THR A 360 9.40 11.81 -8.13
C THR A 360 9.11 12.08 -6.65
N LEU A 361 9.74 13.09 -6.05
CA LEU A 361 9.47 13.51 -4.67
C LEU A 361 8.04 14.00 -4.48
N ALA A 362 7.50 14.74 -5.46
CA ALA A 362 6.11 15.20 -5.44
C ALA A 362 5.12 14.02 -5.43
N VAL A 363 5.39 12.94 -6.17
CA VAL A 363 4.57 11.72 -6.14
C VAL A 363 4.55 11.11 -4.74
N TYR A 364 5.73 10.87 -4.14
CA TYR A 364 5.81 10.29 -2.79
C TYR A 364 5.13 11.19 -1.74
N LEU A 365 5.25 12.51 -1.88
CA LEU A 365 4.57 13.47 -1.01
C LEU A 365 3.05 13.41 -1.20
N VAL A 366 2.54 13.45 -2.43
CA VAL A 366 1.11 13.43 -2.72
C VAL A 366 0.46 12.12 -2.26
N ILE A 367 1.06 10.97 -2.58
CA ILE A 367 0.54 9.68 -2.12
C ILE A 367 0.65 9.59 -0.60
N GLY A 368 1.75 10.05 0.00
CA GLY A 368 1.92 10.09 1.45
C GLY A 368 0.87 10.96 2.15
N LEU A 369 0.58 12.14 1.63
CA LEU A 369 -0.48 13.02 2.14
C LEU A 369 -1.86 12.39 1.97
N ALA A 370 -2.13 11.70 0.86
CA ALA A 370 -3.38 10.97 0.66
C ALA A 370 -3.57 9.84 1.68
N VAL A 371 -2.53 9.03 1.92
CA VAL A 371 -2.54 7.98 2.95
C VAL A 371 -2.73 8.58 4.34
N SER A 372 -1.99 9.64 4.66
CA SER A 372 -2.10 10.35 5.95
C SER A 372 -3.50 10.94 6.17
N ALA A 373 -4.08 11.59 5.16
CA ALA A 373 -5.42 12.14 5.21
C ALA A 373 -6.49 11.05 5.44
N LEU A 374 -6.40 9.94 4.72
CA LEU A 374 -7.29 8.79 4.89
C LEU A 374 -7.19 8.21 6.31
N MET A 375 -5.98 8.07 6.83
CA MET A 375 -5.74 7.53 8.16
C MET A 375 -6.18 8.49 9.27
N ASN A 376 -5.99 9.80 9.09
CA ASN A 376 -6.47 10.82 10.02
C ASN A 376 -8.00 10.88 10.06
N TRP A 377 -8.65 10.79 8.90
CA TRP A 377 -10.10 10.66 8.82
C TRP A 377 -10.61 9.42 9.57
N TYR A 378 -9.95 8.27 9.38
CA TYR A 378 -10.29 7.03 10.07
C TYR A 378 -10.05 7.14 11.60
N ASN A 379 -8.94 7.76 12.01
CA ASN A 379 -8.64 8.01 13.42
C ASN A 379 -9.72 8.87 14.10
N ALA A 380 -10.13 9.96 13.45
CA ALA A 380 -11.18 10.85 13.95
C ALA A 380 -12.54 10.14 14.11
N ARG A 381 -12.83 9.13 13.29
CA ARG A 381 -14.06 8.33 13.39
C ARG A 381 -14.08 7.37 14.58
N ILE A 382 -12.91 6.96 15.08
CA ILE A 382 -12.80 5.94 16.14
C ILE A 382 -12.55 6.56 17.52
N ALA A 383 -12.07 7.81 17.58
CA ALA A 383 -11.96 8.56 18.82
C ALA A 383 -13.32 8.60 19.56
N LEU A 384 -13.35 8.12 20.81
CA LEU A 384 -14.53 8.34 21.66
C LEU A 384 -14.55 9.81 22.06
N VAL A 385 -15.71 10.44 21.92
CA VAL A 385 -16.00 11.70 22.59
C VAL A 385 -16.05 11.37 24.08
N THR A 386 -14.94 11.58 24.78
CA THR A 386 -14.96 11.71 26.24
C THR A 386 -15.75 12.97 26.54
N ARG A 387 -17.02 12.81 26.89
CA ARG A 387 -17.85 13.88 27.45
C ARG A 387 -17.67 13.91 28.96
#